data_AF-A0AAD7R1P0-F1
#
_entry.id   AF-A0AAD7R1P0-F1
#
_cell.length_a   1.000
_cell.length_b   1.000
_cell.length_c   1.000
_cell.angle_alpha   90.00
_cell.angle_beta   90.00
_cell.angle_gamma   90.00
#
_symmetry.space_group_name_H-M   'P 1'
#
loop_
_entity.id
_entity.type
_entity.pdbx_description
1 polymer ?
#
loop_
_entity_poly.entity_id
_entity_poly.type
_entity_poly.pdbx_seq_one_letter_code
_entity_poly.pdbx_strand_id
1 'polypeptide(L)'
;MEGIKLLGVTFQNDGGGNRSWEEALRHVQKKIGSWSTRPLTMTGKILVLKAIVLPSFLYIGRVFPPDRATSKLVARMAFRFVWGSKMERLGRTTLMKEEEKGGRGVPDITSVILAQGLAALVQNTLGG
;
A
#
# COMPACT_ATOMS: atom_id res chain seq x y z
N MET A 1 10.21 9.07 24.14
CA MET A 1 8.96 8.66 24.80
C MET A 1 8.46 7.40 24.11
N GLU A 2 8.30 6.34 24.90
CA GLU A 2 8.11 4.97 24.42
C GLU A 2 6.64 4.76 24.03
N GLY A 3 6.39 4.41 22.76
CA GLY A 3 5.06 4.06 22.28
C GLY A 3 4.78 2.58 22.54
N ILE A 4 3.51 2.23 22.76
CA ILE A 4 3.10 0.85 23.01
C ILE A 4 2.96 0.12 21.67
N LYS A 5 3.56 -1.08 21.55
CA LYS A 5 3.41 -1.92 20.37
C LYS A 5 2.39 -3.04 20.62
N LEU A 6 1.35 -3.07 19.80
CA LEU A 6 0.26 -4.04 19.87
C LEU A 6 0.04 -4.65 18.48
N LEU A 7 0.14 -5.98 18.37
CA LEU A 7 -0.07 -6.74 17.12
C LEU A 7 0.78 -6.25 15.92
N GLY A 8 1.94 -5.63 16.17
CA GLY A 8 2.80 -5.08 15.12
C GLY A 8 2.50 -3.63 14.75
N VAL A 9 1.48 -3.02 15.35
CA VAL A 9 1.17 -1.59 15.25
C VAL A 9 1.74 -0.87 16.46
N THR A 10 2.48 0.21 16.24
CA THR A 10 3.04 1.06 17.29
C THR A 10 2.15 2.28 17.49
N PHE A 11 1.63 2.44 18.70
CA PHE A 11 0.81 3.57 19.14
C PHE A 11 1.70 4.58 19.85
N GLN A 12 1.75 5.80 19.31
CA GLN A 12 2.51 6.91 19.86
C GLN A 12 1.59 7.84 20.66
N ASN A 13 2.18 8.60 21.59
CA ASN A 13 1.43 9.49 22.50
C ASN A 13 0.74 10.66 21.76
N ASP A 14 1.16 10.96 20.54
CA ASP A 14 0.54 11.93 19.63
C ASP A 14 -0.69 11.36 18.90
N GLY A 15 -1.07 10.10 19.17
CA GLY A 15 -2.12 9.39 18.44
C GLY A 15 -1.75 9.07 16.98
N GLY A 16 -0.49 9.33 16.60
CA GLY A 16 -0.01 9.23 15.23
C GLY A 16 0.42 7.81 14.84
N GLY A 17 0.10 7.43 13.60
CA GLY A 17 0.55 6.17 13.00
C GLY A 17 1.91 6.23 12.32
N ASN A 18 2.65 7.34 12.43
CA ASN A 18 3.86 7.60 11.64
C ASN A 18 4.89 6.47 11.75
N ARG A 19 5.21 6.06 12.98
CA ARG A 19 6.15 4.96 13.21
C ARG A 19 5.66 3.63 12.64
N SER A 20 4.35 3.35 12.73
CA SER A 20 3.75 2.15 12.16
C SER A 20 3.85 2.14 10.63
N TRP A 21 3.56 3.28 9.99
CA TRP A 21 3.72 3.46 8.55
C TRP A 21 5.16 3.32 8.09
N GLU A 22 6.11 3.91 8.81
CA GLU A 22 7.53 3.77 8.52
C GLU A 22 8.02 2.32 8.67
N GLU A 23 7.63 1.63 9.75
CA GLU A 23 7.96 0.22 9.96
C GLU A 23 7.39 -0.65 8.83
N ALA A 24 6.14 -0.42 8.44
CA ALA A 24 5.52 -1.14 7.32
C ALA A 24 6.20 -0.84 5.98
N LEU A 25 6.55 0.42 5.71
CA LEU A 25 7.29 0.82 4.52
C LEU A 25 8.65 0.11 4.45
N ARG A 26 9.43 0.12 5.53
CA ARG A 26 10.74 -0.57 5.59
C ARG A 26 10.59 -2.07 5.37
N HIS A 27 9.60 -2.69 6.02
CA HIS A 27 9.33 -4.12 5.87
C HIS A 27 8.97 -4.50 4.43
N VAL A 28 8.06 -3.74 3.83
CA VAL A 28 7.62 -3.96 2.45
C VAL A 28 8.76 -3.69 1.46
N GLN A 29 9.56 -2.64 1.65
CA GLN A 29 10.72 -2.35 0.82
C GLN A 29 11.73 -3.52 0.83
N LYS A 30 12.00 -4.11 2.01
CA LYS A 30 12.87 -5.28 2.12
C LYS A 30 12.32 -6.48 1.35
N LYS A 31 11.01 -6.76 1.49
CA LYS A 31 10.34 -7.85 0.76
C LYS A 31 10.39 -7.62 -0.74
N ILE A 32 9.98 -6.45 -1.21
CA ILE A 32 10.00 -6.06 -2.62
C ILE A 32 11.42 -6.13 -3.19
N GLY A 33 12.43 -5.70 -2.43
CA GLY A 33 13.84 -5.79 -2.82
C GLY A 33 14.26 -7.24 -3.09
N SER A 34 13.87 -8.17 -2.20
CA SER A 34 14.11 -9.61 -2.40
C SER A 34 13.35 -10.18 -3.61
N TRP A 35 12.13 -9.72 -3.90
CA TRP A 35 11.41 -10.13 -5.11
C TRP A 35 11.99 -9.52 -6.39
N SER A 36 12.62 -8.35 -6.29
CA SER A 36 13.21 -7.65 -7.43
C SER A 36 14.49 -8.32 -7.95
N THR A 37 15.13 -9.20 -7.17
CA THR A 37 16.29 -9.98 -7.64
C THR A 37 15.88 -11.16 -8.54
N ARG A 38 14.59 -11.49 -8.57
CA ARG A 38 14.05 -12.59 -9.39
C ARG A 38 13.60 -12.06 -10.75
N PRO A 39 13.77 -12.83 -11.85
CA PRO A 39 13.30 -12.43 -13.17
C PRO A 39 11.78 -12.57 -13.28
N LEU A 40 11.05 -11.61 -12.71
CA LEU A 40 9.59 -11.57 -12.75
C LEU A 40 9.08 -10.82 -13.99
N THR A 41 8.06 -11.39 -14.63
CA THR A 41 7.26 -10.66 -15.61
C THR A 41 6.52 -9.50 -14.94
N MET A 42 6.07 -8.52 -15.74
CA MET A 42 5.23 -7.43 -15.24
C MET A 42 4.01 -7.94 -14.47
N THR A 43 3.34 -8.97 -14.99
CA THR A 43 2.19 -9.63 -14.34
C THR A 43 2.59 -10.27 -13.02
N GLY A 44 3.74 -10.96 -12.96
CA GLY A 44 4.28 -11.53 -11.72
C GLY A 44 4.56 -10.45 -10.66
N LYS A 45 5.08 -9.29 -11.05
CA LYS A 45 5.27 -8.16 -10.14
C LYS A 45 3.95 -7.58 -9.63
N ILE A 46 2.94 -7.49 -10.48
CA ILE A 46 1.59 -7.06 -10.08
C ILE A 46 0.98 -8.07 -9.09
N LEU A 47 1.18 -9.37 -9.30
CA LEU A 47 0.76 -10.40 -8.35
C LEU A 47 1.45 -10.22 -7.00
N VAL A 48 2.76 -9.97 -6.98
CA VAL A 48 3.50 -9.67 -5.75
C VAL A 48 2.96 -8.41 -5.05
N LEU A 49 2.61 -7.37 -5.80
CA LEU A 49 1.94 -6.19 -5.22
C LEU A 49 0.63 -6.59 -4.52
N LYS A 50 -0.24 -7.33 -5.22
CA LYS A 50 -1.55 -7.74 -4.70
C LYS A 50 -1.43 -8.66 -3.48
N ALA A 51 -0.48 -9.59 -3.49
CA ALA A 51 -0.36 -10.61 -2.45
C ALA A 51 0.44 -10.16 -1.21
N ILE A 52 1.37 -9.21 -1.36
CA ILE A 52 2.31 -8.85 -0.28
C ILE A 52 2.17 -7.38 0.10
N VAL A 53 2.21 -6.49 -0.88
CA VAL A 53 2.30 -5.04 -0.64
C VAL A 53 0.96 -4.51 -0.16
N LEU A 54 -0.11 -4.83 -0.88
CA LEU A 54 -1.45 -4.35 -0.58
C LEU A 54 -1.93 -4.79 0.82
N PRO A 55 -1.86 -6.07 1.23
CA PRO A 55 -2.32 -6.48 2.56
C PRO A 55 -1.51 -5.85 3.69
N SER A 56 -0.20 -5.64 3.49
CA SER A 56 0.67 -5.03 4.50
C SER A 56 0.26 -3.59 4.81
N PHE A 57 -0.12 -2.81 3.80
CA PHE A 57 -0.57 -1.43 4.01
C PHE A 57 -2.05 -1.33 4.39
N LEU A 58 -2.90 -2.25 3.92
CA LEU A 58 -4.29 -2.32 4.38
C LEU A 58 -4.38 -2.52 5.90
N TYR A 59 -3.51 -3.39 6.45
CA TYR A 59 -3.49 -3.65 7.88
C TYR A 59 -3.21 -2.39 8.71
N ILE A 60 -2.19 -1.61 8.34
CA ILE A 60 -1.87 -0.35 9.02
C ILE A 60 -2.93 0.72 8.74
N GLY A 61 -3.36 0.83 7.49
CA GLY A 61 -4.34 1.81 7.03
C GLY A 61 -5.72 1.67 7.69
N ARG A 62 -6.06 0.47 8.16
CA ARG A 62 -7.27 0.21 8.95
C ARG A 62 -7.24 0.88 10.33
N VAL A 63 -6.06 1.03 10.92
CA VAL A 63 -5.89 1.67 12.24
C VAL A 63 -5.56 3.15 12.08
N PHE A 64 -4.65 3.46 11.16
CA PHE A 64 -4.16 4.81 10.90
C PHE A 64 -4.30 5.14 9.42
N PRO A 65 -5.32 5.92 9.03
CA PRO A 65 -5.45 6.40 7.65
C PRO A 65 -4.15 7.09 7.20
N PRO A 66 -3.63 6.78 5.99
CA PRO A 66 -2.40 7.37 5.51
C PRO A 66 -2.61 8.85 5.21
N ASP A 67 -1.62 9.66 5.56
CA ASP A 67 -1.58 11.05 5.10
C ASP A 67 -1.21 11.12 3.59
N ARG A 68 -1.28 12.34 3.03
CA ARG A 68 -1.00 12.55 1.61
C ARG A 68 0.45 12.23 1.25
N ALA A 69 1.41 12.47 2.15
CA ALA A 69 2.81 12.18 1.90
C ALA A 69 3.08 10.67 1.87
N THR A 70 2.55 9.92 2.84
CA THR A 70 2.65 8.46 2.91
C THR A 70 1.98 7.80 1.72
N SER A 71 0.79 8.26 1.33
CA SER A 71 0.07 7.77 0.15
C SER A 71 0.91 7.90 -1.13
N LYS A 72 1.53 9.07 -1.34
CA LYS A 72 2.44 9.30 -2.48
C LYS A 72 3.67 8.39 -2.43
N LEU A 73 4.22 8.14 -1.24
CA LEU A 73 5.39 7.29 -1.06
C LEU A 73 5.07 5.82 -1.38
N VAL A 74 3.94 5.31 -0.86
CA VAL A 74 3.43 3.96 -1.15
C VAL A 74 3.20 3.77 -2.64
N ALA A 75 2.49 4.70 -3.28
CA ALA A 75 2.24 4.64 -4.73
C ALA A 75 3.56 4.64 -5.52
N ARG A 76 4.48 5.56 -5.22
CA ARG A 76 5.79 5.64 -5.89
C ARG A 76 6.57 4.34 -5.75
N MET A 77 6.58 3.74 -4.57
CA MET A 77 7.27 2.47 -4.32
C MET A 77 6.64 1.34 -5.14
N ALA A 78 5.31 1.22 -5.15
CA ALA A 78 4.60 0.20 -5.89
C ALA A 78 4.85 0.30 -7.41
N PHE A 79 4.75 1.49 -7.99
CA PHE A 79 5.01 1.72 -9.41
C PHE A 79 6.47 1.46 -9.79
N ARG A 80 7.43 1.89 -8.96
CA ARG A 80 8.86 1.61 -9.19
C ARG A 80 9.15 0.11 -9.22
N PHE A 81 8.52 -0.67 -8.33
CA PHE A 81 8.68 -2.12 -8.32
C PHE A 81 8.17 -2.75 -9.62
N VAL A 82 6.92 -2.43 -10.01
CA VAL A 82 6.27 -2.92 -11.22
C VAL A 82 7.14 -2.64 -12.45
N TRP A 83 7.58 -1.39 -12.61
CA TRP A 83 8.45 -1.01 -13.73
C TRP A 83 9.87 -1.54 -13.65
N GLY A 84 10.38 -1.85 -12.45
CA GLY A 84 11.78 -2.21 -12.23
C GLY A 84 12.77 -1.06 -12.51
N SER A 85 12.27 0.17 -12.71
CA SER A 85 13.09 1.35 -12.96
C SER A 85 12.38 2.60 -12.44
N LYS A 86 13.09 3.74 -12.43
CA LYS A 86 12.48 5.05 -12.11
C LYS A 86 11.61 5.58 -13.25
N MET A 87 11.77 5.07 -14.47
CA MET A 87 11.06 5.54 -15.65
C MET A 87 9.78 4.72 -15.86
N GLU A 88 8.64 5.40 -15.86
CA GLU A 88 7.32 4.80 -16.09
C GLU A 88 7.01 4.94 -17.59
N ARG A 89 6.86 3.81 -18.32
CA ARG A 89 6.62 3.85 -19.79
C ARG A 89 5.16 4.12 -20.15
N LEU A 90 4.24 3.91 -19.20
CA LEU A 90 2.80 4.16 -19.32
C LEU A 90 2.33 4.94 -18.10
N GLY A 91 1.32 5.79 -18.32
CA GLY A 91 0.67 6.53 -17.24
C GLY A 91 0.06 5.60 -16.20
N ARG A 92 0.16 5.98 -14.92
CA ARG A 92 -0.33 5.20 -13.78
C ARG A 92 -1.81 4.87 -13.89
N THR A 93 -2.61 5.82 -14.35
CA THR A 93 -4.06 5.68 -14.57
C THR A 93 -4.39 4.63 -15.62
N THR A 94 -3.58 4.50 -16.67
CA THR A 94 -3.75 3.47 -17.69
C THR A 94 -3.42 2.07 -17.16
N LEU A 95 -2.36 1.95 -16.35
CA LEU A 95 -1.97 0.69 -15.71
C LEU A 95 -2.99 0.16 -14.71
N MET A 96 -3.71 1.07 -14.03
CA MET A 96 -4.75 0.73 -13.05
C MET A 96 -6.03 0.18 -13.69
N LYS A 97 -6.28 0.45 -14.98
CA LYS A 97 -7.45 -0.11 -15.68
C LYS A 97 -7.39 -1.64 -15.73
N GLU A 98 -8.57 -2.25 -15.84
CA GLU A 98 -8.71 -3.68 -16.10
C GLU A 98 -8.04 -4.07 -17.42
N GLU A 99 -7.65 -5.34 -17.52
CA GLU A 99 -6.97 -5.89 -18.70
C GLU A 99 -7.85 -5.76 -19.95
N GLU A 100 -9.16 -5.97 -19.80
CA GLU A 100 -10.18 -5.77 -20.86
C GLU A 100 -10.23 -4.34 -21.40
N LYS A 101 -9.79 -3.35 -20.60
CA LYS A 101 -9.76 -1.93 -20.96
C LYS A 101 -8.35 -1.45 -21.35
N GLY A 102 -7.47 -2.38 -21.70
CA GLY A 102 -6.08 -2.12 -22.10
C GLY A 102 -5.14 -1.75 -20.96
N GLY A 103 -5.56 -1.98 -19.70
CA GLY A 103 -4.72 -1.81 -18.52
C GLY A 103 -4.05 -3.11 -18.05
N ARG A 104 -3.55 -3.14 -16.81
CA ARG A 104 -2.98 -4.36 -16.20
C ARG A 104 -3.51 -4.65 -14.80
N GLY A 105 -4.57 -3.97 -14.39
CA GLY A 105 -5.23 -4.16 -13.09
C GLY A 105 -4.31 -3.92 -11.89
N VAL A 106 -3.42 -2.92 -11.98
CA VAL A 106 -2.59 -2.50 -10.83
C VAL A 106 -3.50 -1.88 -9.77
N PRO A 107 -3.47 -2.36 -8.51
CA PRO A 107 -4.32 -1.80 -7.47
C PRO A 107 -3.90 -0.36 -7.15
N ASP A 108 -4.87 0.55 -7.09
CA ASP A 108 -4.67 1.84 -6.43
C ASP A 108 -4.71 1.64 -4.91
N ILE A 109 -3.53 1.34 -4.35
CA ILE A 109 -3.36 1.03 -2.93
C ILE A 109 -3.94 2.13 -2.04
N THR A 110 -3.80 3.41 -2.42
CA THR A 110 -4.30 4.52 -1.58
C THR A 110 -5.82 4.53 -1.56
N SER A 111 -6.44 4.45 -2.74
CA SER A 111 -7.90 4.45 -2.86
C SER A 111 -8.53 3.25 -2.16
N VAL A 112 -7.90 2.06 -2.26
CA VAL A 112 -8.37 0.85 -1.56
C VAL A 112 -8.32 1.01 -0.04
N ILE A 113 -7.26 1.62 0.51
CA ILE A 113 -7.13 1.86 1.94
C ILE A 113 -8.18 2.86 2.44
N LEU A 114 -8.35 3.98 1.72
CA LEU A 114 -9.33 5.01 2.08
C LEU A 114 -10.77 4.47 2.01
N ALA A 115 -11.09 3.69 0.98
CA ALA A 115 -12.41 3.07 0.85
C ALA A 115 -12.73 2.14 2.02
N GLN A 116 -11.76 1.37 2.51
CA GLN A 116 -11.96 0.52 3.69
C GLN A 116 -12.17 1.33 4.97
N GLY A 117 -11.45 2.45 5.15
CA GLY A 117 -11.67 3.34 6.28
C GLY A 117 -13.09 3.92 6.32
N LEU A 118 -13.59 4.37 5.16
CA LEU A 118 -14.97 4.87 5.02
C LEU A 118 -16.01 3.79 5.28
N ALA A 119 -15.80 2.57 4.76
CA ALA A 119 -16.71 1.46 5.02
C ALA A 119 -16.83 1.15 6.52
N ALA A 120 -15.72 1.17 7.27
CA ALA A 120 -15.74 0.97 8.71
C ALA A 120 -16.54 2.06 9.45
N LEU A 121 -16.42 3.32 9.03
CA LEU A 121 -17.19 4.43 9.61
C LEU A 121 -18.69 4.27 9.35
N VAL A 122 -19.08 3.94 8.11
CA VAL A 122 -20.48 3.76 7.71
C VAL A 122 -21.14 2.61 8.49
N GLN A 123 -20.43 1.50 8.66
CA GLN A 123 -20.93 0.35 9.44
C GLN A 123 -21.15 0.72 10.92
N ASN A 124 -20.26 1.51 11.50
CA ASN A 124 -20.38 1.96 12.90
C ASN A 124 -21.51 2.98 13.11
N THR A 125 -21.90 3.73 12.07
CA THR A 125 -22.98 4.72 12.15
C THR A 125 -24.37 4.17 11.82
N LEU A 126 -24.46 3.10 11.02
CA LEU A 126 -25.74 2.51 10.57
C LEU A 126 -26.10 1.19 11.28
N GLY A 127 -25.15 0.59 12.00
CA GLY A 127 -25.34 -0.64 12.77
C GLY A 127 -25.65 -0.43 14.25
N GLY A 128 -26.06 0.77 14.66
CA GLY A 128 -26.46 1.12 16.03
C GLY A 128 -27.95 1.35 16.16
#